data_AF-A0A084QKR6-F1
#
_entry.id   AF-A0A084QKR6-F1
#
_cell.length_a   1.000
_cell.length_b   1.000
_cell.length_c   1.000
_cell.angle_alpha   90.00
_cell.angle_beta   90.00
_cell.angle_gamma   90.00
#
_symmetry.space_group_name_H-M   'P 1'
#
loop_
_entity.id
_entity.type
_entity.pdbx_description
1 polymer ?
#
loop_
_entity_poly.entity_id
_entity_poly.type
_entity_poly.pdbx_seq_one_letter_code
_entity_poly.pdbx_strand_id
1 'polypeptide(L)'
;MSLAPVIALSHGGGPMPALGDETHRDIVRSLKNRVPQILKLGTPSQPRAIVLVTAHWQTHKPTVSSIAKPSLIYDYYGFPDEAYKLKYPAAGDPEVARQVRDALEAEGLEAELDETRGWDHGVFIPMMLVHPRADVPIVQMSVLRSEDPVAHLRVGAALARLRADNVAIVGSGFASWHNLGTMRTLMQGSGPAVARLREQSRQWGRALDGA
;
A
#
# COMPACT_ATOMS: atom_id res chain seq x y z
N MET A 1 19.95 4.16 17.45
CA MET A 1 18.81 3.28 17.11
C MET A 1 18.72 3.14 15.59
N SER A 2 18.35 1.98 15.05
CA SER A 2 18.15 1.83 13.60
C SER A 2 16.80 2.42 13.19
N LEU A 3 16.75 3.18 12.10
CA LEU A 3 15.49 3.69 11.54
C LEU A 3 14.56 2.54 11.14
N ALA A 4 13.25 2.74 11.33
CA ALA A 4 12.24 1.82 10.83
C ALA A 4 12.31 1.68 9.28
N PRO A 5 11.89 0.53 8.75
CA PRO A 5 11.98 0.24 7.32
C PRO A 5 11.01 1.06 6.46
N VAL A 6 11.34 1.15 5.17
CA VAL A 6 10.49 1.73 4.12
C VAL A 6 10.42 0.72 2.99
N ILE A 7 9.24 0.51 2.42
CA ILE A 7 9.04 -0.36 1.27
C ILE A 7 7.88 0.11 0.40
N ALA A 8 7.99 -0.05 -0.91
CA ALA A 8 6.86 -0.02 -1.83
C ALA A 8 6.54 -1.44 -2.29
N LEU A 9 5.26 -1.82 -2.31
CA LEU A 9 4.80 -3.14 -2.71
C LEU A 9 3.68 -3.05 -3.75
N SER A 10 3.52 -4.13 -4.52
CA SER A 10 2.33 -4.35 -5.33
C SER A 10 1.28 -5.11 -4.54
N HIS A 11 0.05 -4.59 -4.50
CA HIS A 11 -1.06 -5.25 -3.82
C HIS A 11 -1.83 -6.24 -4.71
N GLY A 12 -1.50 -6.36 -6.00
CA GLY A 12 -2.16 -7.28 -6.93
C GLY A 12 -3.56 -6.84 -7.36
N GLY A 13 -4.25 -7.63 -8.19
CA GLY A 13 -5.59 -7.27 -8.64
C GLY A 13 -6.67 -7.69 -7.64
N GLY A 14 -7.32 -6.72 -6.98
CA GLY A 14 -8.45 -7.00 -6.08
C GLY A 14 -8.09 -8.06 -5.01
N PRO A 15 -8.92 -9.08 -4.79
CA PRO A 15 -8.68 -10.12 -3.79
C PRO A 15 -7.79 -11.27 -4.29
N MET A 16 -7.38 -11.29 -5.57
CA MET A 16 -6.72 -12.43 -6.20
C MET A 16 -5.49 -12.96 -5.44
N PRO A 17 -4.58 -12.11 -4.90
CA PRO A 17 -3.46 -12.59 -4.09
C PRO A 17 -3.90 -13.37 -2.84
N ALA A 18 -4.96 -12.90 -2.17
CA ALA A 18 -5.49 -13.56 -0.97
C ALA A 18 -6.26 -14.85 -1.31
N LEU A 19 -6.84 -14.94 -2.50
CA LEU A 19 -7.52 -16.14 -3.02
C LEU A 19 -6.55 -17.20 -3.58
N GLY A 20 -5.24 -16.91 -3.64
CA GLY A 20 -4.25 -17.87 -4.13
C GLY A 20 -4.24 -18.03 -5.65
N ASP A 21 -4.66 -17.00 -6.39
CA ASP A 21 -4.62 -17.01 -7.85
C ASP A 21 -3.20 -17.26 -8.38
N GLU A 22 -3.08 -18.17 -9.34
CA GLU A 22 -1.77 -18.61 -9.86
C GLU A 22 -0.99 -17.51 -10.57
N THR A 23 -1.67 -16.52 -11.16
CA THR A 23 -1.02 -15.41 -11.86
C THR A 23 -0.40 -14.40 -10.88
N HIS A 24 -0.76 -14.47 -9.60
CA HIS A 24 -0.22 -13.63 -8.53
C HIS A 24 0.86 -14.34 -7.69
N ARG A 25 1.30 -15.54 -8.09
CA ARG A 25 2.24 -16.37 -7.31
C ARG A 25 3.50 -15.63 -6.86
N ASP A 26 4.07 -14.78 -7.72
CA ASP A 26 5.32 -14.06 -7.42
C ASP A 26 5.10 -12.92 -6.44
N ILE A 27 3.98 -12.18 -6.60
CA ILE A 27 3.54 -11.16 -5.63
C ILE A 27 3.29 -11.83 -4.28
N VAL A 28 2.52 -12.92 -4.24
CA VAL A 28 2.23 -13.67 -3.01
C VAL A 28 3.51 -14.17 -2.35
N ARG A 29 4.47 -14.71 -3.13
CA ARG A 29 5.77 -15.14 -2.62
C ARG A 29 6.54 -13.97 -1.99
N SER A 30 6.57 -12.82 -2.65
CA SER A 30 7.25 -11.63 -2.13
C SER A 30 6.59 -11.12 -0.84
N LEU A 31 5.25 -10.99 -0.84
CA LEU A 31 4.47 -10.52 0.31
C LEU A 31 4.61 -11.45 1.52
N LYS A 32 4.67 -12.78 1.33
CA LYS A 32 4.80 -13.74 2.44
C LYS A 32 6.23 -13.90 2.95
N ASN A 33 7.25 -13.73 2.11
CA ASN A 33 8.62 -14.14 2.45
C ASN A 33 9.64 -12.99 2.49
N ARG A 34 9.48 -11.95 1.66
CA ARG A 34 10.46 -10.86 1.54
C ARG A 34 10.01 -9.63 2.33
N VAL A 35 8.77 -9.20 2.14
CA VAL A 35 8.23 -8.01 2.82
C VAL A 35 8.28 -8.12 4.34
N PRO A 36 7.94 -9.25 4.99
CA PRO A 36 7.96 -9.33 6.44
C PRO A 36 9.36 -9.22 7.03
N GLN A 37 10.37 -9.69 6.29
CA GLN A 37 11.78 -9.58 6.67
C GLN A 37 12.27 -8.13 6.56
N ILE A 38 11.93 -7.43 5.47
CA ILE A 38 12.22 -6.00 5.31
C ILE A 38 11.56 -5.19 6.42
N LEU A 39 10.29 -5.50 6.72
CA LEU A 39 9.54 -4.87 7.80
C LEU A 39 9.94 -5.34 9.20
N LYS A 40 10.85 -6.32 9.33
CA LYS A 40 11.32 -6.89 10.60
C LYS A 40 10.19 -7.42 11.50
N LEU A 41 9.09 -7.87 10.89
CA LEU A 41 7.91 -8.36 11.60
C LEU A 41 8.24 -9.66 12.35
N GLY A 42 7.81 -9.76 13.61
CA GLY A 42 8.11 -10.90 14.49
C GLY A 42 9.51 -10.89 15.10
N THR A 43 10.23 -9.79 14.97
CA THR A 43 11.56 -9.61 15.59
C THR A 43 11.48 -8.58 16.72
N PRO A 44 12.51 -8.49 17.60
CA PRO A 44 12.60 -7.41 18.59
C PRO A 44 12.67 -5.99 17.97
N SER A 45 12.95 -5.88 16.67
CA SER A 45 12.94 -4.63 15.92
C SER A 45 11.66 -4.42 15.09
N GLN A 46 10.58 -5.13 15.43
CA GLN A 46 9.26 -4.93 14.83
C GLN A 46 8.83 -3.45 14.98
N PRO A 47 8.33 -2.81 13.91
CA PRO A 47 7.79 -1.45 13.98
C PRO A 47 6.67 -1.36 14.99
N ARG A 48 6.59 -0.23 15.70
CA ARG A 48 5.48 0.00 16.64
C ARG A 48 4.16 0.30 15.92
N ALA A 49 4.26 0.81 14.68
CA ALA A 49 3.15 1.07 13.78
C ALA A 49 3.63 1.10 12.32
N ILE A 50 2.70 0.99 11.38
CA ILE A 50 2.93 1.14 9.95
C ILE A 50 2.08 2.28 9.42
N VAL A 51 2.68 3.24 8.72
CA VAL A 51 1.95 4.18 7.85
C VAL A 51 1.88 3.54 6.47
N LEU A 52 0.66 3.23 6.01
CA LEU A 52 0.43 2.60 4.72
C LEU A 52 -0.25 3.59 3.76
N VAL A 53 0.51 4.03 2.77
CA VAL A 53 0.06 4.94 1.71
C VAL A 53 -0.55 4.11 0.58
N THR A 54 -1.84 4.29 0.29
CA THR A 54 -2.56 3.46 -0.71
C THR A 54 -2.95 4.24 -1.95
N ALA A 55 -2.76 3.62 -3.12
CA ALA A 55 -3.18 4.19 -4.41
C ALA A 55 -4.71 4.30 -4.58
N HIS A 56 -5.50 3.61 -3.75
CA HIS A 56 -6.98 3.58 -3.85
C HIS A 56 -7.67 4.72 -3.11
N TRP A 57 -6.91 5.60 -2.45
CA TRP A 57 -7.45 6.76 -1.78
C TRP A 57 -6.74 8.02 -2.26
N GLN A 58 -7.45 8.82 -3.04
CA GLN A 58 -6.93 10.05 -3.63
C GLN A 58 -7.68 11.29 -3.13
N THR A 59 -6.96 12.22 -2.54
CA THR A 59 -7.52 13.45 -1.93
C THR A 59 -6.76 14.68 -2.41
N HIS A 60 -7.34 15.87 -2.23
CA HIS A 60 -6.69 17.14 -2.64
C HIS A 60 -5.57 17.56 -1.68
N LYS A 61 -5.71 17.21 -0.41
CA LYS A 61 -4.74 17.38 0.67
C LYS A 61 -4.35 16.00 1.19
N PRO A 62 -3.13 15.76 1.71
CA PRO A 62 -2.82 14.48 2.32
C PRO A 62 -3.80 14.22 3.47
N THR A 63 -4.49 13.08 3.43
CA THR A 63 -5.51 12.73 4.41
C THR A 63 -5.10 11.42 5.08
N VAL A 64 -5.22 11.37 6.41
CA VAL A 64 -4.73 10.27 7.24
C VAL A 64 -5.90 9.67 8.02
N SER A 65 -6.11 8.35 7.93
CA SER A 65 -7.13 7.67 8.75
C SER A 65 -6.72 7.69 10.22
N SER A 66 -7.62 8.14 11.10
CA SER A 66 -7.39 8.27 12.55
C SER A 66 -8.29 7.35 13.39
N ILE A 67 -8.84 6.29 12.80
CA ILE A 67 -9.77 5.37 13.45
C ILE A 67 -9.01 4.28 14.21
N ALA A 68 -9.34 4.02 15.47
CA ALA A 68 -8.73 2.93 16.23
C ALA A 68 -9.13 1.52 15.76
N LYS A 69 -10.36 1.36 15.25
CA LYS A 69 -10.91 0.09 14.75
C LYS A 69 -11.55 0.29 13.37
N PRO A 70 -10.74 0.41 12.31
CA PRO A 70 -11.25 0.66 10.96
C PRO A 70 -12.03 -0.54 10.43
N SER A 71 -13.13 -0.26 9.71
CA SER A 71 -13.82 -1.26 8.89
C SER A 71 -13.01 -1.57 7.63
N LEU A 72 -13.36 -2.65 6.92
CA LEU A 72 -12.78 -2.92 5.60
C LEU A 72 -13.71 -2.40 4.50
N ILE A 73 -13.14 -1.78 3.47
CA ILE A 73 -13.80 -1.36 2.24
C ILE A 73 -13.43 -2.35 1.14
N TYR A 74 -14.43 -3.11 0.67
CA TYR A 74 -14.26 -4.04 -0.44
C TYR A 74 -14.47 -3.28 -1.76
N ASP A 75 -13.45 -2.54 -2.19
CA ASP A 75 -13.42 -1.73 -3.41
C ASP A 75 -13.06 -2.55 -4.67
N TYR A 76 -13.48 -3.81 -4.70
CA TYR A 76 -13.40 -4.72 -5.84
C TYR A 76 -14.74 -5.44 -6.02
N TYR A 77 -15.03 -5.90 -7.24
CA TYR A 77 -16.34 -6.45 -7.61
C TYR A 77 -16.21 -7.65 -8.54
N GLY A 78 -17.28 -8.47 -8.61
CA GLY A 78 -17.36 -9.62 -9.53
C GLY A 78 -16.60 -10.86 -9.08
N PHE A 79 -16.13 -10.91 -7.82
CA PHE A 79 -15.48 -12.07 -7.22
C PHE A 79 -16.48 -12.96 -6.45
N PRO A 80 -16.10 -14.22 -6.14
CA PRO A 80 -16.90 -15.11 -5.30
C PRO A 80 -17.19 -14.55 -3.89
N ASP A 81 -18.25 -15.02 -3.25
CA ASP A 81 -18.68 -14.56 -1.92
C ASP A 81 -17.59 -14.68 -0.85
N GLU A 82 -16.70 -15.66 -0.96
CA GLU A 82 -15.58 -15.84 -0.03
C GLU A 82 -14.65 -14.61 -0.02
N ALA A 83 -14.52 -13.90 -1.14
CA ALA A 83 -13.68 -12.71 -1.24
C ALA A 83 -14.19 -11.55 -0.36
N TYR A 84 -15.50 -11.46 -0.12
CA TYR A 84 -16.11 -10.42 0.74
C TYR A 84 -16.22 -10.86 2.20
N LYS A 85 -15.84 -12.11 2.50
CA LYS A 85 -15.75 -12.65 3.86
C LYS A 85 -14.35 -12.49 4.46
N LEU A 86 -13.34 -12.15 3.65
CA LEU A 86 -11.97 -11.88 4.11
C LEU A 86 -11.94 -10.83 5.22
N LYS A 87 -11.11 -11.02 6.24
CA LYS A 87 -10.95 -10.10 7.38
C LYS A 87 -9.47 -9.88 7.68
N TYR A 88 -9.16 -8.70 8.20
CA TYR A 88 -7.84 -8.35 8.68
C TYR A 88 -7.98 -7.45 9.92
N PRO A 89 -7.88 -8.01 11.14
CA PRO A 89 -8.29 -7.32 12.36
C PRO A 89 -7.17 -6.49 12.99
N ALA A 90 -6.30 -5.87 12.19
CA ALA A 90 -5.30 -4.94 12.74
C ALA A 90 -6.00 -3.70 13.30
N ALA A 91 -5.44 -3.12 14.36
CA ALA A 91 -5.92 -1.86 14.89
C ALA A 91 -5.41 -0.69 14.02
N GLY A 92 -6.14 0.42 14.03
CA GLY A 92 -5.53 1.71 13.69
C GLY A 92 -4.88 2.36 14.90
N ASP A 93 -4.15 3.45 14.68
CA ASP A 93 -3.43 4.16 15.73
C ASP A 93 -3.67 5.67 15.60
N PRO A 94 -4.67 6.22 16.33
CA PRO A 94 -4.98 7.64 16.29
C PRO A 94 -3.82 8.54 16.72
N GLU A 95 -2.93 8.05 17.60
CA GLU A 95 -1.76 8.81 18.04
C GLU A 95 -0.77 8.96 16.90
N VAL A 96 -0.43 7.86 16.23
CA VAL A 96 0.44 7.88 15.04
C VAL A 96 -0.22 8.68 13.92
N ALA A 97 -1.54 8.63 13.75
CA ALA A 97 -2.23 9.44 12.75
C ALA A 97 -2.01 10.94 12.97
N ARG A 98 -2.09 11.42 14.23
CA ARG A 98 -1.75 12.81 14.55
C ARG A 98 -0.28 13.13 14.28
N GLN A 99 0.64 12.23 14.63
CA GLN A 99 2.07 12.41 14.34
C GLN A 99 2.34 12.53 12.83
N VAL A 100 1.63 11.76 12.00
CA VAL A 100 1.71 11.85 10.54
C VAL A 100 1.23 13.21 10.06
N ARG A 101 0.06 13.67 10.51
CA ARG A 101 -0.45 15.02 10.17
C ARG A 101 0.55 16.10 10.57
N ASP A 102 1.04 16.07 11.80
CA ASP A 102 1.97 17.08 12.32
C ASP A 102 3.28 17.09 11.51
N ALA A 103 3.78 15.92 11.09
CA ALA A 103 4.95 15.81 10.23
C ALA A 103 4.71 16.40 8.82
N LEU A 104 3.51 16.21 8.26
CA LEU A 104 3.11 16.78 6.96
C LEU A 104 3.02 18.31 7.03
N GLU A 105 2.38 18.83 8.09
CA GLU A 105 2.27 20.27 8.33
C GLU A 105 3.63 20.93 8.53
N ALA A 106 4.57 20.25 9.20
CA ALA A 106 5.95 20.71 9.35
C ALA A 106 6.73 20.76 8.02
N GLU A 107 6.27 20.05 6.99
CA GLU A 107 6.78 20.16 5.61
C GLU A 107 5.95 21.15 4.76
N GLY A 108 5.05 21.92 5.38
CA GLY A 108 4.20 22.93 4.75
C GLY A 108 3.09 22.34 3.87
N LEU A 109 2.65 21.11 4.17
CA LEU A 109 1.50 20.48 3.52
C LEU A 109 0.29 20.58 4.47
N GLU A 110 -0.78 21.21 4.01
CA GLU A 110 -2.04 21.19 4.76
C GLU A 110 -2.59 19.76 4.74
N ALA A 111 -2.74 19.12 5.91
CA ALA A 111 -3.13 17.72 6.04
C ALA A 111 -4.40 17.56 6.88
N GLU A 112 -5.17 16.51 6.59
CA GLU A 112 -6.47 16.23 7.24
C GLU A 112 -6.45 14.87 7.94
N LEU A 113 -7.23 14.76 9.02
CA LEU A 113 -7.53 13.47 9.66
C LEU A 113 -8.93 13.02 9.26
N ASP A 114 -9.09 11.74 8.93
CA ASP A 114 -10.38 11.13 8.63
C ASP A 114 -10.72 10.07 9.69
N GLU A 115 -11.75 10.35 10.48
CA GLU A 115 -12.24 9.50 11.57
C GLU A 115 -13.25 8.43 11.10
N THR A 116 -13.48 8.31 9.79
CA THR A 116 -14.54 7.45 9.22
C THR A 116 -14.08 6.51 8.12
N ARG A 117 -12.96 6.81 7.44
CA ARG A 117 -12.38 5.97 6.39
C ARG A 117 -11.87 4.62 6.91
N GLY A 118 -12.58 3.56 6.53
CA GLY A 118 -12.09 2.17 6.64
C GLY A 118 -10.94 1.87 5.68
N TRP A 119 -10.45 0.64 5.64
CA TRP A 119 -9.30 0.20 4.83
C TRP A 119 -9.70 -0.43 3.49
N ASP A 120 -9.21 0.11 2.37
CA ASP A 120 -9.38 -0.50 1.04
C ASP A 120 -8.49 -1.73 0.82
N HIS A 121 -8.72 -2.45 -0.28
CA HIS A 121 -7.97 -3.67 -0.60
C HIS A 121 -6.48 -3.43 -0.78
N GLY A 122 -6.05 -2.22 -1.16
CA GLY A 122 -4.64 -1.85 -1.20
C GLY A 122 -3.97 -1.90 0.18
N VAL A 123 -4.76 -1.83 1.25
CA VAL A 123 -4.30 -2.00 2.63
C VAL A 123 -4.44 -3.46 3.07
N PHE A 124 -5.67 -3.98 3.12
CA PHE A 124 -5.90 -5.23 3.85
C PHE A 124 -5.48 -6.49 3.09
N ILE A 125 -5.61 -6.56 1.76
CA ILE A 125 -5.22 -7.74 0.97
C ILE A 125 -3.72 -8.04 1.09
N PRO A 126 -2.80 -7.08 0.84
CA PRO A 126 -1.37 -7.37 1.00
C PRO A 126 -1.03 -7.64 2.46
N MET A 127 -1.63 -6.93 3.41
CA MET A 127 -1.29 -7.09 4.83
C MET A 127 -1.78 -8.42 5.43
N MET A 128 -2.87 -9.01 4.91
CA MET A 128 -3.25 -10.39 5.23
C MET A 128 -2.15 -11.40 4.88
N LEU A 129 -1.34 -11.12 3.86
CA LEU A 129 -0.25 -12.00 3.42
C LEU A 129 1.08 -11.66 4.11
N VAL A 130 1.34 -10.37 4.33
CA VAL A 130 2.56 -9.84 4.95
C VAL A 130 2.60 -10.12 6.45
N HIS A 131 1.49 -9.87 7.15
CA HIS A 131 1.44 -9.98 8.61
C HIS A 131 0.11 -10.57 9.12
N PRO A 132 -0.15 -11.87 8.91
CA PRO A 132 -1.43 -12.49 9.30
C PRO A 132 -1.79 -12.33 10.78
N ARG A 133 -0.79 -12.13 11.66
CA ARG A 133 -0.99 -11.90 13.10
C ARG A 133 -1.73 -10.60 13.40
N ALA A 134 -1.68 -9.61 12.51
CA ALA A 134 -2.39 -8.34 12.64
C ALA A 134 -2.14 -7.59 13.97
N ASP A 135 -0.98 -7.83 14.61
CA ASP A 135 -0.62 -7.27 15.92
C ASP A 135 0.19 -5.95 15.82
N VAL A 136 0.41 -5.44 14.61
CA VAL A 136 1.02 -4.13 14.35
C VAL A 136 -0.08 -3.16 13.88
N PRO A 137 -0.29 -2.02 14.57
CA PRO A 137 -1.24 -1.01 14.15
C PRO A 137 -0.90 -0.42 12.77
N ILE A 138 -1.93 -0.09 11.99
CA ILE A 138 -1.78 0.52 10.66
C ILE A 138 -2.51 1.85 10.61
N VAL A 139 -1.83 2.88 10.11
CA VAL A 139 -2.41 4.17 9.76
C VAL A 139 -2.43 4.28 8.24
N GLN A 140 -3.63 4.30 7.65
CA GLN A 140 -3.79 4.49 6.22
C GLN A 140 -3.61 5.97 5.86
N MET A 141 -2.93 6.27 4.76
CA MET A 141 -2.84 7.61 4.19
C MET A 141 -3.19 7.62 2.70
N SER A 142 -3.81 8.70 2.25
CA SER A 142 -4.10 8.95 0.84
C SER A 142 -2.86 9.35 0.03
N VAL A 143 -2.99 9.30 -1.29
CA VAL A 143 -2.09 9.99 -2.23
C VAL A 143 -2.74 11.29 -2.71
N LEU A 144 -1.92 12.23 -3.21
CA LEU A 144 -2.43 13.50 -3.71
C LEU A 144 -3.00 13.34 -5.12
N ARG A 145 -4.25 13.78 -5.31
CA ARG A 145 -4.92 13.81 -6.61
C ARG A 145 -4.21 14.68 -7.65
N SER A 146 -3.41 15.66 -7.21
CA SER A 146 -2.66 16.53 -8.11
C SER A 146 -1.58 15.81 -8.91
N GLU A 147 -1.13 14.63 -8.44
CA GLU A 147 0.02 13.90 -9.00
C GLU A 147 1.31 14.74 -9.06
N ASP A 148 1.38 15.86 -8.34
CA ASP A 148 2.54 16.74 -8.33
C ASP A 148 3.73 16.03 -7.67
N PRO A 149 4.83 15.75 -8.42
CA PRO A 149 5.98 15.04 -7.87
C PRO A 149 6.67 15.82 -6.75
N VAL A 150 6.67 17.16 -6.79
CA VAL A 150 7.30 17.98 -5.75
C VAL A 150 6.50 17.87 -4.45
N ALA A 151 5.18 17.90 -4.53
CA ALA A 151 4.32 17.69 -3.37
C ALA A 151 4.50 16.28 -2.78
N HIS A 152 4.60 15.23 -3.62
CA HIS A 152 4.85 13.86 -3.15
C HIS A 152 6.25 13.69 -2.52
N LEU A 153 7.27 14.39 -3.01
CA LEU A 153 8.60 14.40 -2.38
C LEU A 153 8.56 15.03 -0.99
N ARG A 154 7.78 16.11 -0.80
CA ARG A 154 7.55 16.72 0.51
C ARG A 154 6.81 15.78 1.47
N VAL A 155 5.83 15.03 0.96
CA VAL A 155 5.17 13.96 1.73
C VAL A 155 6.20 12.92 2.18
N GLY A 156 7.09 12.48 1.28
CA GLY A 156 8.18 11.56 1.62
C GLY A 156 9.13 12.10 2.70
N ALA A 157 9.49 13.38 2.61
CA ALA A 157 10.32 14.06 3.61
C ALA A 157 9.64 14.11 4.99
N ALA A 158 8.34 14.39 5.04
CA ALA A 158 7.54 14.37 6.26
C ALA A 158 7.56 12.97 6.91
N LEU A 159 7.20 11.94 6.14
CA LEU A 159 7.13 10.56 6.64
C LEU A 159 8.48 10.01 7.08
N ALA A 160 9.58 10.45 6.47
CA ALA A 160 10.92 10.00 6.83
C ALA A 160 11.27 10.29 8.30
N ARG A 161 10.72 11.36 8.89
CA ARG A 161 10.95 11.75 10.30
C ARG A 161 10.41 10.72 11.28
N LEU A 162 9.26 10.12 10.98
CA LEU A 162 8.58 9.16 11.86
C LEU A 162 9.36 7.84 12.03
N ARG A 163 10.31 7.57 11.12
CA ARG A 163 11.11 6.34 11.16
C ARG A 163 12.03 6.27 12.37
N ALA A 164 12.43 7.42 12.91
CA ALA A 164 13.22 7.48 14.14
C ALA A 164 12.40 7.01 15.36
N ASP A 165 11.08 7.20 15.32
CA ASP A 165 10.11 6.76 16.34
C ASP A 165 9.58 5.34 16.08
N ASN A 166 10.35 4.54 15.33
CA ASN A 166 10.05 3.16 14.96
C ASN A 166 8.71 2.97 14.20
N VAL A 167 8.31 3.94 13.38
CA VAL A 167 7.15 3.86 12.48
C VAL A 167 7.62 3.50 11.06
N ALA A 168 7.19 2.36 10.54
CA ALA A 168 7.53 1.92 9.19
C ALA A 168 6.64 2.59 8.14
N ILE A 169 7.17 2.80 6.94
CA ILE A 169 6.43 3.40 5.81
C ILE A 169 6.23 2.35 4.71
N VAL A 170 4.99 2.13 4.31
CA VAL A 170 4.61 1.18 3.24
C VAL A 170 3.84 1.92 2.16
N GLY A 171 4.36 1.93 0.93
CA GLY A 171 3.59 2.34 -0.25
C GLY A 171 2.92 1.13 -0.89
N SER A 172 1.62 1.20 -1.16
CA SER A 172 0.85 0.12 -1.78
C SER A 172 0.18 0.57 -3.07
N GLY A 173 0.59 -0.04 -4.19
CA GLY A 173 0.15 0.37 -5.53
C GLY A 173 0.47 -0.66 -6.61
N PHE A 174 0.74 -0.16 -7.82
CA PHE A 174 1.38 -0.90 -8.91
C PHE A 174 2.51 -0.04 -9.46
N ALA A 175 3.75 -0.56 -9.41
CA ALA A 175 4.94 0.23 -9.68
C ALA A 175 5.15 0.59 -11.16
N SER A 176 4.46 -0.09 -12.09
CA SER A 176 4.66 0.08 -13.53
C SER A 176 3.61 0.98 -14.17
N TRP A 177 2.35 0.53 -14.22
CA TRP A 177 1.24 1.26 -14.82
C TRP A 177 -0.09 0.69 -14.32
N HIS A 178 -1.13 1.52 -14.23
CA HIS A 178 -2.44 1.13 -13.69
C HIS A 178 -3.59 1.64 -14.57
N ASN A 179 -3.63 1.19 -15.83
CA ASN A 179 -4.71 1.49 -16.78
C ASN A 179 -5.56 0.24 -17.02
N LEU A 180 -6.75 0.17 -16.41
CA LEU A 180 -7.61 -1.03 -16.46
C LEU A 180 -8.01 -1.43 -17.89
N GLY A 181 -8.24 -0.46 -18.78
CA GLY A 181 -8.55 -0.74 -20.18
C GLY A 181 -7.40 -1.43 -20.89
N THR A 182 -6.20 -0.90 -20.71
CA THR A 182 -4.97 -1.41 -21.31
C THR A 182 -4.56 -2.75 -20.66
N MET A 183 -4.82 -2.96 -19.36
CA MET A 183 -4.66 -4.25 -18.66
C MET A 183 -5.61 -5.30 -19.21
N ARG A 184 -6.88 -4.95 -19.44
CA ARG A 184 -7.85 -5.82 -20.11
C ARG A 184 -7.39 -6.17 -21.52
N THR A 185 -6.90 -5.19 -22.29
CA THR A 185 -6.32 -5.43 -23.62
C THR A 185 -5.12 -6.36 -23.56
N LEU A 186 -4.27 -6.29 -22.54
CA LEU A 186 -3.16 -7.24 -22.37
C LEU A 186 -3.60 -8.64 -21.97
N MET A 187 -4.62 -8.76 -21.12
CA MET A 187 -5.14 -10.05 -20.65
C MET A 187 -5.93 -10.79 -21.73
N GLN A 188 -6.70 -10.06 -22.53
CA GLN A 188 -7.67 -10.63 -23.47
C GLN A 188 -7.29 -10.44 -24.95
N GLY A 189 -6.36 -9.52 -25.25
CA GLY A 189 -5.95 -9.19 -26.60
C GLY A 189 -4.79 -10.04 -27.12
N SER A 190 -4.64 -10.04 -28.45
CA SER A 190 -3.50 -10.64 -29.17
C SER A 190 -3.02 -9.72 -30.29
N GLY A 191 -1.84 -9.99 -30.85
CA GLY A 191 -1.28 -9.24 -31.98
C GLY A 191 -0.13 -8.28 -31.63
N PRO A 192 0.44 -7.60 -32.64
CA PRO A 192 1.73 -6.90 -32.52
C PRO A 192 1.72 -5.74 -31.52
N ALA A 193 0.60 -5.02 -31.38
CA ALA A 193 0.47 -3.93 -30.43
C ALA A 193 0.48 -4.43 -28.97
N VAL A 194 -0.24 -5.52 -28.70
CA VAL A 194 -0.26 -6.18 -27.39
C VAL A 194 1.12 -6.74 -27.04
N ALA A 195 1.82 -7.36 -28.01
CA ALA A 195 3.17 -7.87 -27.80
C ALA A 195 4.17 -6.75 -27.45
N ARG A 196 4.12 -5.60 -28.15
CA ARG A 196 4.96 -4.43 -27.84
C ARG A 196 4.70 -3.88 -26.44
N LEU A 197 3.43 -3.76 -26.07
CA LEU A 197 3.04 -3.28 -24.76
C LEU A 197 3.47 -4.24 -23.62
N ARG A 198 3.38 -5.57 -23.84
CA ARG A 198 3.94 -6.56 -22.91
C ARG A 198 5.45 -6.40 -22.75
N GLU A 199 6.17 -6.16 -23.86
CA GLU A 199 7.62 -5.95 -23.78
C GLU A 199 7.99 -4.67 -23.04
N GLN A 200 7.29 -3.57 -23.30
CA GLN A 200 7.46 -2.31 -22.55
C GLN A 200 7.19 -2.52 -21.05
N SER A 201 6.09 -3.20 -20.69
CA SER A 201 5.78 -3.50 -19.30
C SER A 201 6.87 -4.34 -18.63
N ARG A 202 7.47 -5.31 -19.35
CA ARG A 202 8.60 -6.10 -18.84
C ARG A 202 9.87 -5.26 -18.71
N GLN A 203 10.13 -4.36 -19.64
CA GLN A 203 11.27 -3.44 -19.57
C GLN A 203 11.17 -2.51 -18.36
N TRP A 204 9.99 -1.94 -18.10
CA TRP A 204 9.75 -1.13 -16.91
C TRP A 204 9.90 -1.95 -15.62
N GLY A 205 9.38 -3.19 -15.60
CA GLY A 205 9.58 -4.10 -14.46
C GLY A 205 11.07 -4.36 -14.18
N ARG A 206 11.85 -4.69 -15.21
CA ARG A 206 13.30 -4.90 -15.08
C ARG A 206 14.06 -3.67 -14.55
N ALA A 207 13.64 -2.46 -14.93
CA ALA A 207 14.24 -1.24 -14.43
C ALA A 207 13.98 -1.02 -12.93
N LEU A 208 12.88 -1.58 -12.40
CA LEU A 208 12.51 -1.51 -10.98
C LEU A 208 13.14 -2.64 -10.15
N ASP A 209 13.35 -3.81 -10.75
CA ASP A 209 13.95 -4.98 -10.09
C ASP A 209 15.50 -4.97 -10.09
N GLY A 210 16.11 -4.07 -10.86
CA GLY A 210 17.56 -4.01 -11.14
C GLY A 210 18.36 -2.97 -10.37
N ALA A 211 17.82 -2.40 -9.28
CA ALA A 211 18.51 -1.47 -8.38
C ALA A 211 18.75 -2.09 -7.00
#